data_AF-A0A9D7DBR8-F1
#
_entry.id   AF-A0A9D7DBR8-F1
#
_cell.length_a   1.000
_cell.length_b   1.000
_cell.length_c   1.000
_cell.angle_alpha   90.00
_cell.angle_beta   90.00
_cell.angle_gamma   90.00
#
_symmetry.space_group_name_H-M   'P 1'
#
loop_
_entity.id
_entity.type
_entity.pdbx_description
1 polymer ?
#
loop_
_entity_poly.entity_id
_entity_poly.type
_entity_poly.pdbx_seq_one_letter_code
_entity_poly.pdbx_strand_id
1 'polypeptide(L)'
;MLNRPALHRLSGGLDSSIALAALSQAGGDIVCVNEWPRGYAEGDEREAARAVASKFGAKLVELEYEPREIDYRKLMEAPLSAKPSIATLSFADPHFHDLADAGSLLTSGQGGDQVFYRSRAACTIADAVRDRLNPAAVISLALDAARVSRRSIWPGLAIGAQYGLLRSPRAYLRNLLMDAARESGPHAAMGAADAALEDPWVRMRSRAGPVKRCVRS
;
A
#
# COMPACT_ATOMS: atom_id res chain seq x y z
N MET A 1 14.44 31.50 11.79
CA MET A 1 13.87 30.31 11.14
C MET A 1 12.42 30.63 10.83
N LEU A 2 12.07 30.84 9.56
CA LEU A 2 10.69 31.11 9.14
C LEU A 2 9.83 29.88 9.47
N ASN A 3 8.68 30.12 10.08
CA ASN A 3 7.72 29.11 10.54
C ASN A 3 7.06 28.44 9.32
N ARG A 4 7.77 27.53 8.64
CA ARG A 4 7.26 26.79 7.47
C ARG A 4 6.17 25.81 7.93
N PRO A 5 5.01 25.73 7.24
CA PRO A 5 3.90 24.89 7.67
C PRO A 5 4.24 23.40 7.59
N ALA A 6 3.54 22.60 8.38
CA ALA A 6 3.46 21.17 8.17
C ALA A 6 2.49 20.88 7.02
N LEU A 7 2.92 20.05 6.08
CA LEU A 7 2.10 19.57 4.98
C LEU A 7 1.46 18.24 5.36
N HIS A 8 0.18 18.09 5.09
CA HIS A 8 -0.56 16.87 5.35
C HIS A 8 -1.29 16.37 4.10
N ARG A 9 -0.90 15.21 3.58
CA ARG A 9 -1.60 14.56 2.45
C ARG A 9 -2.97 14.07 2.92
N LEU A 10 -4.02 14.74 2.46
CA LEU A 10 -5.40 14.54 2.88
C LEU A 10 -6.24 14.00 1.71
N SER A 11 -6.58 12.72 1.78
CA SER A 11 -7.58 12.09 0.91
C SER A 11 -9.03 12.33 1.38
N GLY A 12 -9.23 12.62 2.67
CA GLY A 12 -10.57 12.56 3.28
C GLY A 12 -11.00 11.14 3.68
N GLY A 13 -10.16 10.13 3.42
CA GLY A 13 -10.29 8.80 4.00
C GLY A 13 -10.09 8.80 5.52
N LEU A 14 -10.44 7.69 6.19
CA LEU A 14 -10.39 7.57 7.64
C LEU A 14 -8.99 7.87 8.20
N ASP A 15 -7.95 7.28 7.62
CA ASP A 15 -6.59 7.32 8.14
C ASP A 15 -5.99 8.72 8.09
N SER A 16 -6.11 9.39 6.94
CA SER A 16 -5.66 10.77 6.75
C SER A 16 -6.48 11.74 7.62
N SER A 17 -7.77 11.49 7.79
CA SER A 17 -8.63 12.30 8.67
C SER A 17 -8.23 12.19 10.15
N ILE A 18 -7.90 10.99 10.63
CA ILE A 18 -7.42 10.78 12.01
C ILE A 18 -6.05 11.46 12.20
N ALA A 19 -5.15 11.31 11.22
CA ALA A 19 -3.85 11.96 11.28
C ALA A 19 -3.97 13.48 11.32
N LEU A 20 -4.84 14.08 10.49
CA LEU A 20 -5.14 15.52 10.56
C LEU A 20 -5.70 15.91 11.93
N ALA A 21 -6.65 15.15 12.48
CA ALA A 21 -7.22 15.44 13.79
C ALA A 21 -6.15 15.46 14.91
N ALA A 22 -5.19 14.54 14.85
CA ALA A 22 -4.08 14.50 15.79
C ALA A 22 -3.11 15.68 15.60
N LEU A 23 -2.79 16.03 14.35
CA LEU A 23 -1.94 17.19 14.04
C LEU A 23 -2.60 18.50 14.50
N SER A 24 -3.89 18.67 14.26
CA SER A 24 -4.65 19.85 14.71
C SER A 24 -4.63 19.99 16.24
N GLN A 25 -4.59 18.89 17.00
CA GLN A 25 -4.47 18.92 18.46
C GLN A 25 -3.05 19.24 18.93
N ALA A 26 -2.03 18.78 18.21
CA ALA A 26 -0.63 19.09 18.51
C ALA A 26 -0.31 20.59 18.32
N GLY A 27 -1.10 21.28 17.51
CA GLY A 27 -0.92 22.69 17.18
C GLY A 27 0.15 22.91 16.10
N GLY A 28 0.15 24.10 15.51
CA GLY A 28 1.05 24.48 14.41
C GLY A 28 0.29 24.92 13.15
N ASP A 29 1.03 25.50 12.21
CA ASP A 29 0.49 25.86 10.90
C ASP A 29 0.46 24.62 10.01
N ILE A 30 -0.75 24.20 9.60
CA ILE A 30 -0.97 22.97 8.84
C ILE A 30 -1.63 23.32 7.51
N VAL A 31 -1.03 22.87 6.42
CA VAL A 31 -1.59 22.94 5.08
C VAL A 31 -1.85 21.52 4.58
N CYS A 32 -3.12 21.22 4.35
CA CYS A 32 -3.56 19.98 3.73
C CYS A 32 -3.33 20.03 2.22
N VAL A 33 -2.97 18.88 1.65
CA VAL A 33 -2.70 18.69 0.23
C VAL A 33 -3.52 17.52 -0.27
N ASN A 34 -4.33 17.72 -1.30
CA ASN A 34 -5.04 16.65 -2.00
C ASN A 34 -4.55 16.59 -3.44
N GLU A 35 -4.03 15.45 -3.86
CA GLU A 35 -3.57 15.20 -5.23
C GLU A 35 -4.67 14.48 -6.00
N TRP A 36 -4.97 14.93 -7.22
CA TRP A 36 -5.96 14.28 -8.07
C TRP A 36 -5.53 14.27 -9.55
N PRO A 37 -5.78 13.16 -10.27
CA PRO A 37 -5.40 13.03 -11.67
C PRO A 37 -6.35 13.79 -12.61
N ARG A 38 -5.81 14.55 -13.55
CA ARG A 38 -6.61 15.22 -14.60
C ARG A 38 -7.36 14.19 -15.45
N GLY A 39 -8.68 14.38 -15.60
CA GLY A 39 -9.51 13.61 -16.53
C GLY A 39 -9.92 12.21 -16.05
N TYR A 40 -9.58 11.82 -14.82
CA TYR A 40 -9.98 10.56 -14.22
C TYR A 40 -10.83 10.82 -12.97
N ALA A 41 -12.15 10.63 -13.09
CA ALA A 41 -13.06 10.74 -11.95
C ALA A 41 -12.82 9.64 -10.89
N GLU A 42 -12.29 8.50 -11.33
CA GLU A 42 -11.83 7.43 -10.45
C GLU A 42 -10.59 7.91 -9.67
N GLY A 43 -10.78 8.22 -8.39
CA GLY A 43 -9.72 8.74 -7.52
C GLY A 43 -9.81 10.24 -7.23
N ASP A 44 -10.86 10.94 -7.69
CA ASP A 44 -11.13 12.31 -7.24
C ASP A 44 -11.74 12.28 -5.82
N GLU A 45 -10.90 12.50 -4.81
CA GLU A 45 -11.28 12.50 -3.41
C GLU A 45 -11.44 13.92 -2.84
N ARG A 46 -11.47 14.95 -3.70
CA ARG A 46 -11.48 16.36 -3.27
C ARG A 46 -12.68 16.71 -2.40
N GLU A 47 -13.86 16.18 -2.69
CA GLU A 47 -15.06 16.46 -1.91
C GLU A 47 -14.90 16.00 -0.45
N ALA A 48 -14.41 14.77 -0.26
CA ALA A 48 -14.13 14.23 1.06
C ALA A 48 -13.01 15.02 1.76
N ALA A 49 -11.94 15.35 1.04
CA ALA A 49 -10.84 16.16 1.57
C ALA A 49 -11.29 17.55 2.01
N ARG A 50 -12.12 18.24 1.21
CA ARG A 50 -12.74 19.54 1.55
C ARG A 50 -13.55 19.43 2.83
N ALA A 51 -14.43 18.44 2.93
CA ALA A 51 -15.28 18.26 4.11
C ALA A 51 -14.44 18.09 5.39
N VAL A 52 -13.37 17.31 5.32
CA VAL A 52 -12.48 17.08 6.46
C VAL A 52 -11.64 18.33 6.78
N ALA A 53 -11.06 18.98 5.78
CA ALA A 53 -10.29 20.22 5.98
C ALA A 53 -11.16 21.32 6.60
N SER A 54 -12.38 21.52 6.10
CA SER A 54 -13.35 22.48 6.65
C SER A 54 -13.71 22.17 8.10
N LYS A 55 -13.87 20.88 8.46
CA LYS A 55 -14.15 20.47 9.84
C LYS A 55 -13.05 20.87 10.82
N PHE A 56 -11.79 20.85 10.39
CA PHE A 56 -10.64 21.21 11.23
C PHE A 56 -10.11 22.62 10.99
N GLY A 57 -10.75 23.41 10.13
CA GLY A 57 -10.30 24.76 9.77
C GLY A 57 -8.93 24.80 9.08
N ALA A 58 -8.49 23.68 8.48
CA ALA A 58 -7.19 23.59 7.82
C ALA A 58 -7.25 24.14 6.39
N LYS A 59 -6.18 24.80 5.95
CA LYS A 59 -6.04 25.22 4.54
C LYS A 59 -5.88 23.98 3.68
N LEU A 60 -6.66 23.85 2.61
CA LEU A 60 -6.54 22.77 1.62
C LEU A 60 -6.00 23.31 0.30
N VAL A 61 -4.93 22.69 -0.20
CA VAL A 61 -4.38 22.89 -1.54
C VAL A 61 -4.74 21.66 -2.36
N GLU A 62 -5.45 21.89 -3.46
CA GLU A 62 -5.79 20.85 -4.43
C GLU A 62 -4.78 20.88 -5.56
N LEU A 63 -4.02 19.81 -5.69
CA LEU A 63 -2.97 19.63 -6.67
C LEU A 63 -3.47 18.74 -7.78
N GLU A 64 -3.72 19.33 -8.94
CA GLU A 64 -3.96 18.57 -10.16
C GLU A 64 -2.62 18.05 -10.69
N TYR A 65 -2.57 16.78 -11.09
CA TYR A 65 -1.42 16.23 -11.80
C TYR A 65 -1.83 15.52 -13.10
N GLU A 66 -0.96 15.58 -14.10
CA GLU A 66 -1.11 14.91 -15.38
C GLU A 66 0.00 13.84 -15.53
N PRO A 67 -0.34 12.56 -15.75
CA PRO A 67 0.66 11.49 -15.89
C PRO A 67 1.76 11.77 -16.93
N ARG A 68 1.46 12.55 -17.97
CA ARG A 68 2.43 12.94 -19.01
C ARG A 68 3.47 13.96 -18.54
N GLU A 69 3.19 14.69 -17.46
CA GLU A 69 4.07 15.73 -16.90
C GLU A 69 5.00 15.16 -15.81
N ILE A 70 4.80 13.90 -15.41
CA ILE A 70 5.65 13.22 -14.42
C ILE A 70 7.00 12.88 -15.04
N ASP A 71 8.08 13.39 -14.45
CA ASP A 71 9.45 13.11 -14.88
C ASP A 71 10.16 12.15 -13.94
N TYR A 72 10.05 10.84 -14.24
CA TYR A 72 10.70 9.79 -13.46
C TYR A 72 12.24 9.85 -13.51
N ARG A 73 12.86 10.59 -14.43
CA ARG A 73 14.33 10.73 -14.49
C ARG A 73 14.87 11.41 -13.24
N LYS A 74 14.08 12.28 -12.60
CA LYS A 74 14.43 12.93 -11.33
C LYS A 74 14.69 11.92 -10.20
N LEU A 75 14.03 10.76 -10.23
CA LEU A 75 14.25 9.71 -9.24
C LEU A 75 15.63 9.04 -9.37
N MET A 76 16.27 9.14 -10.53
CA MET A 76 17.62 8.62 -10.75
C MET A 76 18.69 9.47 -10.05
N GLU A 77 18.37 10.73 -9.77
CA GLU A 77 19.24 11.69 -9.08
C GLU A 77 18.89 11.80 -7.58
N ALA A 78 17.76 11.21 -7.15
CA ALA A 78 17.32 11.26 -5.77
C ALA A 78 18.24 10.44 -4.85
N PRO A 79 18.48 10.91 -3.60
CA PRO A 79 19.20 10.11 -2.61
C PRO A 79 18.54 8.75 -2.39
N LEU A 80 19.37 7.72 -2.24
CA LEU A 80 18.87 6.39 -1.91
C LEU A 80 18.21 6.41 -0.54
N SER A 81 16.97 5.91 -0.49
CA SER A 81 16.28 5.68 0.78
C SER A 81 16.69 4.33 1.38
N ALA A 82 16.44 4.14 2.68
CA ALA A 82 16.78 2.91 3.39
C ALA A 82 16.13 1.63 2.79
N LYS A 83 15.06 1.80 2.01
CA LYS A 83 14.41 0.71 1.26
C LYS A 83 13.68 1.27 0.03
N PRO A 84 13.58 0.50 -1.07
CA PRO A 84 12.68 0.84 -2.17
C PRO A 84 11.25 1.08 -1.64
N SER A 85 10.62 2.17 -2.07
CA SER A 85 9.25 2.52 -1.64
C SER A 85 8.49 3.13 -2.80
N ILE A 86 7.31 2.59 -3.11
CA ILE A 86 6.43 3.17 -4.14
C ILE A 86 6.08 4.63 -3.83
N ALA A 87 6.01 4.99 -2.54
CA ALA A 87 5.80 6.36 -2.10
C ALA A 87 6.85 7.37 -2.62
N THR A 88 8.06 6.92 -3.01
CA THR A 88 9.05 7.85 -3.59
C THR A 88 8.67 8.29 -4.99
N LEU A 89 7.79 7.56 -5.69
CA LEU A 89 7.32 7.94 -7.02
C LEU A 89 6.57 9.29 -7.00
N SER A 90 5.94 9.66 -5.88
CA SER A 90 5.28 10.97 -5.75
C SER A 90 6.24 12.16 -5.85
N PHE A 91 7.55 11.98 -5.65
CA PHE A 91 8.54 13.04 -5.84
C PHE A 91 8.92 13.28 -7.31
N ALA A 92 8.46 12.43 -8.23
CA ALA A 92 8.65 12.66 -9.67
C ALA A 92 7.72 13.76 -10.21
N ASP A 93 6.66 14.11 -9.45
CA ASP A 93 5.76 15.21 -9.79
C ASP A 93 6.40 16.56 -9.41
N PRO A 94 6.66 17.46 -10.38
CA PRO A 94 7.23 18.78 -10.11
C PRO A 94 6.34 19.64 -9.21
N HIS A 95 5.01 19.55 -9.33
CA HIS A 95 4.10 20.36 -8.54
C HIS A 95 4.09 19.95 -7.07
N PHE A 96 4.25 18.65 -6.81
CA PHE A 96 4.38 18.13 -5.45
C PHE A 96 5.73 18.52 -4.84
N HIS A 97 6.80 18.51 -5.64
CA HIS A 97 8.13 18.91 -5.20
C HIS A 97 8.17 20.36 -4.70
N ASP A 98 7.64 21.30 -5.48
CA ASP A 98 7.61 22.73 -5.11
C ASP A 98 6.83 22.96 -3.81
N LEU A 99 5.75 22.21 -3.62
CA LEU A 99 4.95 22.27 -2.39
C LEU A 99 5.72 21.69 -1.20
N ALA A 100 6.35 20.52 -1.37
CA ALA A 100 7.18 19.90 -0.34
C ALA A 100 8.34 20.81 0.10
N ASP A 101 8.95 21.51 -0.85
CA ASP A 101 10.01 22.51 -0.63
C ASP A 101 9.54 23.77 0.09
N ALA A 102 8.23 23.99 0.24
CA ALA A 102 7.68 25.07 1.07
C ALA A 102 7.38 24.61 2.52
N GLY A 103 7.23 23.31 2.78
CA GLY A 103 6.86 22.75 4.08
C GLY A 103 8.04 22.44 5.01
N SER A 104 7.81 22.36 6.32
CA SER A 104 8.83 21.89 7.28
C SER A 104 8.76 20.39 7.56
N LEU A 105 7.58 19.81 7.37
CA LEU A 105 7.26 18.41 7.64
C LEU A 105 6.23 17.94 6.63
N LEU A 106 6.39 16.74 6.08
CA LEU A 106 5.38 16.09 5.25
C LEU A 106 4.81 14.89 5.99
N THR A 107 3.50 14.88 6.18
CA THR A 107 2.75 13.79 6.83
C THR A 107 1.69 13.22 5.89
N SER A 108 1.25 12.00 6.16
CA SER A 108 0.17 11.35 5.41
C SER A 108 -0.55 10.34 6.30
N GLY A 109 -1.73 9.88 5.87
CA GLY A 109 -2.40 8.72 6.47
C GLY A 109 -1.81 7.36 6.05
N GLN A 110 -0.66 7.34 5.37
CA GLN A 110 -0.12 6.10 4.82
C GLN A 110 0.22 5.09 5.93
N GLY A 111 -0.25 3.86 5.76
CA GLY A 111 -0.05 2.79 6.72
C GLY A 111 -1.18 2.65 7.76
N GLY A 112 -2.16 3.56 7.77
CA GLY A 112 -3.37 3.38 8.58
C GLY A 112 -4.11 2.10 8.20
N ASP A 113 -4.14 1.71 6.93
CA ASP A 113 -4.59 0.38 6.51
C ASP A 113 -3.87 -0.77 7.24
N GLN A 114 -2.58 -0.69 7.52
CA GLN A 114 -1.90 -1.77 8.25
C GLN A 114 -2.41 -1.92 9.70
N VAL A 115 -3.02 -0.86 10.25
CA VAL A 115 -3.60 -0.80 11.59
C VAL A 115 -5.10 -1.06 11.58
N PHE A 116 -5.82 -0.50 10.59
CA PHE A 116 -7.28 -0.44 10.53
C PHE A 116 -7.89 -1.36 9.45
N TYR A 117 -7.14 -1.73 8.40
CA TYR A 117 -7.63 -2.55 7.29
C TYR A 117 -7.60 -4.04 7.63
N ARG A 118 -8.80 -4.58 7.80
CA ARG A 118 -9.08 -5.91 8.35
C ARG A 118 -9.14 -7.04 7.31
N SER A 119 -8.99 -6.74 6.02
CA SER A 119 -9.42 -7.69 4.96
C SER A 119 -8.54 -8.94 4.82
N ARG A 120 -7.32 -8.95 5.39
CA ARG A 120 -6.39 -10.10 5.32
C ARG A 120 -6.49 -11.07 6.49
N ALA A 121 -7.42 -10.88 7.43
CA ALA A 121 -7.57 -11.75 8.60
C ALA A 121 -7.81 -13.23 8.26
N ALA A 122 -8.40 -13.54 7.10
CA ALA A 122 -8.55 -14.95 6.67
C ALA A 122 -7.24 -15.54 6.12
N CYS A 123 -6.37 -14.71 5.56
CA CYS A 123 -5.12 -15.14 4.95
C CYS A 123 -4.01 -15.40 5.98
N THR A 124 -4.11 -14.85 7.19
CA THR A 124 -3.19 -15.16 8.31
C THR A 124 -3.36 -16.60 8.80
N ILE A 125 -4.52 -17.23 8.57
CA ILE A 125 -4.74 -18.66 8.85
C ILE A 125 -3.80 -19.52 7.99
N ALA A 126 -3.54 -19.13 6.75
CA ALA A 126 -2.59 -19.84 5.88
C ALA A 126 -1.16 -19.77 6.39
N ASP A 127 -0.75 -18.63 6.97
CA ASP A 127 0.57 -18.52 7.62
C ASP A 127 0.61 -19.45 8.84
N ALA A 128 -0.43 -19.44 9.67
CA ALA A 128 -0.49 -20.30 10.86
C ALA A 128 -0.41 -21.79 10.54
N VAL A 129 -1.09 -22.23 9.49
CA VAL A 129 -1.04 -23.62 9.01
C VAL A 129 0.35 -23.95 8.45
N ARG A 130 0.95 -23.05 7.66
CA ARG A 130 2.30 -23.26 7.09
C ARG A 130 3.36 -23.34 8.19
N ASP A 131 3.29 -22.46 9.17
CA ASP A 131 4.25 -22.36 10.27
C ASP A 131 4.01 -23.44 11.33
N ARG A 132 3.05 -24.34 11.09
CA ARG A 132 2.71 -25.49 11.94
C ARG A 132 2.39 -25.08 13.38
N LEU A 133 1.70 -23.94 13.52
CA LEU A 133 1.09 -23.56 14.79
C LEU A 133 0.14 -24.67 15.26
N ASN A 134 -0.07 -24.75 16.57
CA ASN A 134 -0.92 -25.80 17.12
C ASN A 134 -2.36 -25.68 16.54
N PRO A 135 -3.09 -26.80 16.38
CA PRO A 135 -4.43 -26.76 15.77
C PRO A 135 -5.43 -25.87 16.50
N ALA A 136 -5.33 -25.76 17.83
CA ALA A 136 -6.19 -24.89 18.63
C ALA A 136 -5.97 -23.39 18.31
N ALA A 137 -4.74 -22.97 18.07
CA ALA A 137 -4.36 -21.62 17.69
C ALA A 137 -4.84 -21.29 16.26
N VAL A 138 -4.76 -22.26 15.35
CA VAL A 138 -5.34 -22.13 13.99
C VAL A 138 -6.85 -21.95 14.06
N ILE A 139 -7.55 -22.73 14.88
CA ILE A 139 -9.01 -22.60 15.08
C ILE A 139 -9.37 -21.27 15.74
N SER A 140 -8.63 -20.84 16.76
CA SER A 140 -8.84 -19.55 17.42
C SER A 140 -8.69 -18.40 16.43
N LEU A 141 -7.61 -18.41 15.62
CA LEU A 141 -7.38 -17.41 14.59
C LEU A 141 -8.48 -17.41 13.53
N ALA A 142 -8.99 -18.59 13.15
CA ALA A 142 -10.10 -18.71 12.22
C ALA A 142 -11.41 -18.15 12.79
N LEU A 143 -11.67 -18.37 14.09
CA LEU A 143 -12.82 -17.79 14.79
C LEU A 143 -12.73 -16.28 14.91
N ASP A 144 -11.54 -15.75 15.23
CA ASP A 144 -11.33 -14.31 15.33
C ASP A 144 -11.45 -13.64 13.96
N ALA A 145 -10.89 -14.25 12.91
CA ALA A 145 -11.08 -13.80 11.53
C ALA A 145 -12.56 -13.83 11.12
N ALA A 146 -13.31 -14.87 11.50
CA ALA A 146 -14.74 -15.00 11.24
C ALA A 146 -15.56 -13.91 11.95
N ARG A 147 -15.25 -13.62 13.23
CA ARG A 147 -15.87 -12.53 14.01
C ARG A 147 -15.59 -11.17 13.40
N VAL A 148 -14.34 -10.88 13.05
CA VAL A 148 -13.92 -9.60 12.47
C VAL A 148 -14.53 -9.38 11.08
N SER A 149 -14.61 -10.44 10.27
CA SER A 149 -15.17 -10.37 8.90
C SER A 149 -16.68 -10.60 8.82
N ARG A 150 -17.33 -10.96 9.94
CA ARG A 150 -18.74 -11.40 10.02
C ARG A 150 -19.09 -12.49 9.00
N ARG A 151 -18.20 -13.46 8.83
CA ARG A 151 -18.38 -14.61 7.91
C ARG A 151 -18.27 -15.91 8.68
N SER A 152 -18.68 -17.01 8.05
CA SER A 152 -18.43 -18.34 8.61
C SER A 152 -16.93 -18.64 8.65
N ILE A 153 -16.53 -19.59 9.50
CA ILE A 153 -15.13 -20.03 9.65
C ILE A 153 -14.60 -20.80 8.43
N TRP A 154 -15.51 -21.40 7.64
CA TRP A 154 -15.16 -22.37 6.59
C TRP A 154 -14.30 -21.77 5.47
N PRO A 155 -14.58 -20.58 4.92
CA PRO A 155 -13.71 -19.95 3.93
C PRO A 155 -12.31 -19.68 4.48
N GLY A 156 -12.18 -19.32 5.76
CA GLY A 156 -10.88 -19.10 6.40
C GLY A 156 -10.06 -20.38 6.51
N LEU A 157 -10.68 -21.48 6.94
CA LEU A 157 -10.02 -22.79 7.01
C LEU A 157 -9.65 -23.33 5.61
N ALA A 158 -10.52 -23.14 4.62
CA ALA A 158 -10.25 -23.52 3.24
C ALA A 158 -9.04 -22.76 2.67
N ILE A 159 -8.96 -21.45 2.91
CA ILE A 159 -7.78 -20.63 2.57
C ILE A 159 -6.55 -21.14 3.31
N GLY A 160 -6.68 -21.45 4.61
CA GLY A 160 -5.62 -22.02 5.43
C GLY A 160 -5.00 -23.29 4.83
N ALA A 161 -5.83 -24.27 4.46
CA ALA A 161 -5.39 -25.50 3.83
C ALA A 161 -4.82 -25.27 2.42
N GLN A 162 -5.52 -24.49 1.59
CA GLN A 162 -5.14 -24.25 0.20
C GLN A 162 -3.79 -23.53 0.09
N TYR A 163 -3.58 -22.47 0.88
CA TYR A 163 -2.37 -21.64 0.79
C TYR A 163 -1.28 -22.03 1.77
N GLY A 164 -1.61 -22.69 2.88
CA GLY A 164 -0.67 -23.14 3.90
C GLY A 164 -0.05 -24.52 3.60
N LEU A 165 -0.79 -25.42 2.93
CA LEU A 165 -0.34 -26.80 2.66
C LEU A 165 -0.19 -27.11 1.17
N LEU A 166 -1.17 -26.70 0.34
CA LEU A 166 -1.28 -27.19 -1.04
C LEU A 166 -0.55 -26.33 -2.06
N ARG A 167 -0.47 -25.00 -1.87
CA ARG A 167 0.17 -24.09 -2.84
C ARG A 167 1.67 -23.92 -2.60
N SER A 168 2.46 -24.30 -3.61
CA SER A 168 3.90 -24.04 -3.64
C SER A 168 4.21 -22.54 -3.83
N PRO A 169 5.05 -21.92 -2.97
CA PRO A 169 5.56 -20.56 -3.18
C PRO A 169 6.22 -20.36 -4.54
N ARG A 170 6.97 -21.37 -5.00
CA ARG A 170 7.74 -21.34 -6.23
C ARG A 170 6.82 -21.38 -7.45
N ALA A 171 5.77 -22.21 -7.41
CA ALA A 171 4.78 -22.28 -8.49
C ALA A 171 3.99 -20.97 -8.64
N TYR A 172 3.61 -20.34 -7.53
CA TYR A 172 2.95 -19.03 -7.55
C TYR A 172 3.84 -17.93 -8.16
N LEU A 173 5.10 -17.84 -7.70
CA LEU A 173 6.05 -16.86 -8.25
C LEU A 173 6.34 -17.09 -9.73
N ARG A 174 6.44 -18.36 -10.15
CA ARG A 174 6.62 -18.71 -11.57
C ARG A 174 5.46 -18.20 -12.42
N ASN A 175 4.22 -18.45 -12.00
CA ASN A 175 3.05 -17.98 -12.75
C ASN A 175 3.02 -16.46 -12.84
N LEU A 176 3.28 -15.76 -11.72
CA LEU A 176 3.33 -14.30 -11.69
C LEU A 176 4.40 -13.73 -12.64
N LEU A 177 5.60 -14.32 -12.63
CA LEU A 177 6.70 -13.91 -13.52
C LEU A 177 6.39 -14.22 -14.98
N MET A 178 5.74 -15.35 -15.26
CA MET A 178 5.30 -15.70 -16.62
C MET A 178 4.24 -14.75 -17.15
N ASP A 179 3.28 -14.33 -16.31
CA ASP A 179 2.26 -13.36 -16.69
C ASP A 179 2.89 -11.99 -16.96
N ALA A 180 3.78 -11.51 -16.09
CA ALA A 180 4.53 -10.26 -16.32
C ALA A 180 5.42 -10.31 -17.58
N ALA A 181 6.03 -11.47 -17.86
CA ALA A 181 6.87 -11.65 -19.03
C ALA A 181 6.04 -11.70 -20.33
N ARG A 182 4.81 -12.22 -20.29
CA ARG A 182 3.87 -12.17 -21.43
C ARG A 182 3.45 -10.74 -21.76
N GLU A 183 3.20 -9.91 -20.75
CA GLU A 183 2.88 -8.50 -20.92
C GLU A 183 4.04 -7.68 -21.52
N SER A 184 5.28 -8.12 -21.29
CA SER A 184 6.51 -7.46 -21.78
C SER A 184 6.93 -7.86 -23.20
N GLY A 185 6.27 -8.85 -23.82
CA GLY A 185 6.51 -9.31 -25.19
C GLY A 185 6.95 -10.79 -25.32
N PRO A 186 6.52 -11.52 -26.36
CA PRO A 186 6.60 -13.00 -26.42
C PRO A 186 8.01 -13.60 -26.54
N HIS A 187 9.01 -12.82 -26.99
CA HIS A 187 10.36 -13.36 -27.27
C HIS A 187 11.29 -13.46 -26.05
N ALA A 188 10.94 -12.84 -24.91
CA ALA A 188 11.75 -12.89 -23.69
C ALA A 188 11.22 -13.87 -22.62
N ALA A 189 10.01 -14.39 -22.77
CA ALA A 189 9.24 -14.88 -21.63
C ALA A 189 9.65 -16.26 -21.08
N MET A 190 10.07 -17.18 -21.93
CA MET A 190 10.23 -18.58 -21.52
C MET A 190 11.54 -18.84 -20.74
N GLY A 191 12.58 -18.02 -20.96
CA GLY A 191 13.85 -18.10 -20.22
C GLY A 191 13.96 -17.11 -19.07
N ALA A 192 13.34 -15.92 -19.19
CA ALA A 192 13.47 -14.86 -18.20
C ALA A 192 12.78 -15.21 -16.86
N ALA A 193 11.63 -15.89 -16.89
CA ALA A 193 10.93 -16.26 -15.66
C ALA A 193 11.72 -17.31 -14.84
N ASP A 194 12.28 -18.32 -15.50
CA ASP A 194 13.06 -19.36 -14.83
C ASP A 194 14.42 -18.81 -14.35
N ALA A 195 15.05 -17.90 -15.09
CA ALA A 195 16.23 -17.17 -14.62
C ALA A 195 15.93 -16.25 -13.42
N ALA A 196 14.81 -15.53 -13.45
CA ALA A 196 14.37 -14.65 -12.36
C ALA A 196 14.01 -15.44 -11.09
N LEU A 197 13.54 -16.69 -11.19
CA LEU A 197 13.31 -17.54 -10.02
C LEU A 197 14.58 -17.87 -9.25
N GLU A 198 15.74 -17.83 -9.91
CA GLU A 198 17.04 -18.07 -9.28
C GLU A 198 17.66 -16.80 -8.68
N ASP A 199 17.08 -15.63 -8.94
CA ASP A 199 17.52 -14.36 -8.37
C ASP A 199 17.44 -14.38 -6.83
N PRO A 200 18.47 -13.90 -6.10
CA PRO A 200 18.48 -13.85 -4.64
C PRO A 200 17.26 -13.17 -4.02
N TRP A 201 16.73 -12.11 -4.63
CA TRP A 201 15.56 -11.37 -4.15
C TRP A 201 14.27 -12.18 -4.32
N VAL A 202 14.14 -12.94 -5.41
CA VAL A 202 12.98 -13.82 -5.66
C VAL A 202 13.03 -15.04 -4.75
N ARG A 203 14.21 -15.64 -4.55
CA ARG A 203 14.42 -16.71 -3.58
C ARG A 203 14.09 -16.26 -2.16
N MET A 204 14.49 -15.05 -1.75
CA MET A 204 14.09 -14.49 -0.44
C MET A 204 12.57 -14.30 -0.36
N ARG A 205 11.94 -13.77 -1.41
CA ARG A 205 10.48 -13.59 -1.45
C ARG A 205 9.70 -14.90 -1.38
N SER A 206 10.24 -16.00 -1.93
CA SER A 206 9.63 -17.33 -1.81
C SER A 206 9.51 -17.83 -0.36
N ARG A 207 10.36 -17.30 0.54
CA ARG A 207 10.30 -17.60 1.98
C ARG A 207 9.19 -16.83 2.70
N ALA A 208 8.71 -15.71 2.16
CA ALA A 208 7.64 -14.91 2.77
C ALA A 208 6.34 -15.72 2.96
N GLY A 209 5.59 -15.41 4.03
CA GLY A 209 4.33 -16.06 4.42
C GLY A 209 3.26 -16.09 3.32
N PRO A 210 2.44 -17.15 3.21
CA PRO A 210 1.30 -17.22 2.30
C PRO A 210 0.31 -16.05 2.38
N VAL A 211 0.24 -15.29 3.48
CA VAL A 211 -0.59 -14.07 3.57
C VAL A 211 -0.27 -13.03 2.49
N LYS A 212 0.97 -13.01 1.99
CA LYS A 212 1.39 -12.12 0.89
C LYS A 212 0.95 -12.62 -0.50
N ARG A 213 0.56 -13.89 -0.61
CA ARG A 213 0.11 -14.57 -1.84
C ARG A 213 -1.40 -14.78 -1.90
N CYS A 214 -2.07 -14.69 -0.75
CA CYS A 214 -3.50 -14.76 -0.61
C CYS A 214 -4.11 -13.41 -1.04
N VAL A 215 -4.14 -13.18 -2.35
CA VAL A 215 -4.88 -12.09 -3.00
C VAL A 215 -6.07 -12.76 -3.69
N ARG A 216 -7.27 -12.21 -3.47
CA ARG A 216 -8.56 -12.78 -3.93
C ARG A 216 -8.48 -13.42 -5.32
N SER A 217 -8.80 -14.71 -5.38
CA SER A 217 -9.70 -15.28 -6.41
C SER A 217 -11.13 -14.85 -6.12
#